data_AF-S7VD01-F1
#
_entry.id   AF-S7VD01-F1
#
_cell.length_a   1.000
_cell.length_b   1.000
_cell.length_c   1.000
_cell.angle_alpha   90.00
_cell.angle_beta   90.00
_cell.angle_gamma   90.00
#
_symmetry.space_group_name_H-M   'P 1'
#
loop_
_entity.id
_entity.type
_entity.pdbx_description
1 polymer ?
#
loop_
_entity_poly.entity_id
_entity_poly.type
_entity_poly.pdbx_seq_one_letter_code
_entity_poly.pdbx_strand_id
1 'polypeptide(L)'
;MESLIFSPNRNKRLNLSILYACIFFLFIGNANLNAKVLKEEVGNTPMDQEQIAPSDKRPNFIIIFCDNLGYGDIEPFGSKVIRTPALNRMAQEGRKFTHFLVTAGVCTPSRASIMTGCYSQRVGMHVNPRDGLVLRPISPYGLNPEEVTIAEVLKGVGYITGLIGKWHLGDQPEFLPNNQGFDYFYGIPYSDDMTQEVGLRIGTKFNGSNWPPLPVMENTKVVRAGVDRNLLTKDFTEKALEFITQNQTNHFSFTCHMPCREALLSLLQVRLSRVKVKVDHGETVWRNWIGQLGK
;
A
#
# COMPACT_ATOMS: atom_id res chain seq x y z
N MET A 1 -31.29 -29.56 30.40
CA MET A 1 -32.74 -29.43 30.65
C MET A 1 -33.06 -27.95 30.71
N GLU A 2 -34.04 -27.54 29.91
CA GLU A 2 -34.79 -26.27 29.93
C GLU A 2 -33.99 -24.98 29.64
N SER A 3 -34.03 -24.37 28.44
CA SER A 3 -35.14 -23.80 27.66
C SER A 3 -35.78 -22.57 28.30
N LEU A 4 -35.44 -21.39 27.79
CA LEU A 4 -36.36 -20.25 27.74
C LEU A 4 -36.47 -19.79 26.29
N ILE A 5 -37.65 -20.10 25.75
CA ILE A 5 -38.15 -19.76 24.43
C ILE A 5 -38.69 -18.32 24.49
N PHE A 6 -38.26 -17.46 23.57
CA PHE A 6 -39.08 -16.34 23.09
C PHE A 6 -39.16 -16.38 21.56
N SER A 7 -40.39 -16.18 21.10
CA SER A 7 -40.99 -16.51 19.81
C SER A 7 -40.44 -15.73 18.59
N PRO A 8 -40.53 -16.29 17.36
CA PRO A 8 -40.00 -15.71 16.13
C PRO A 8 -41.07 -14.87 15.39
N ASN A 9 -40.79 -13.59 15.13
CA ASN A 9 -41.05 -12.87 13.86
C ASN A 9 -41.04 -11.35 14.04
N ARG A 10 -40.07 -10.68 13.41
CA ARG A 10 -40.30 -9.62 12.39
C ARG A 10 -38.97 -9.00 11.96
N ASN A 11 -38.59 -9.26 10.70
CA ASN A 11 -37.84 -8.39 9.80
C ASN A 11 -36.77 -7.48 10.40
N LYS A 12 -35.56 -8.01 10.63
CA LYS A 12 -34.31 -7.26 10.38
C LYS A 12 -33.26 -8.22 9.82
N ARG A 13 -33.06 -8.18 8.50
CA ARG A 13 -31.82 -8.70 7.89
C ARG A 13 -30.68 -7.85 8.43
N LEU A 14 -29.96 -8.34 9.43
CA LEU A 14 -28.60 -7.88 9.69
C LEU A 14 -27.72 -8.54 8.63
N ASN A 15 -27.49 -7.85 7.51
CA ASN A 15 -26.45 -8.22 6.56
C ASN A 15 -25.09 -7.94 7.22
N LEU A 16 -24.53 -8.96 7.85
CA LEU A 16 -23.14 -8.97 8.30
C LEU A 16 -22.29 -9.44 7.10
N SER A 17 -21.91 -8.50 6.24
CA SER A 17 -21.05 -8.78 5.08
C SER A 17 -20.14 -7.59 4.84
N ILE A 18 -19.15 -7.39 5.71
CA ILE A 18 -18.03 -6.49 5.46
C ILE A 18 -16.80 -7.39 5.30
N LEU A 19 -16.57 -7.83 4.06
CA LEU A 19 -15.32 -8.48 3.65
C LEU A 19 -14.48 -7.43 2.93
N TYR A 20 -13.35 -7.05 3.54
CA TYR A 20 -12.39 -6.13 2.93
C TYR A 20 -11.58 -6.87 1.88
N ALA A 21 -11.67 -6.44 0.62
CA ALA A 21 -10.81 -6.94 -0.45
C ALA A 21 -9.56 -6.08 -0.50
N CYS A 22 -8.44 -6.66 -0.09
CA CYS A 22 -7.14 -6.04 -0.25
C CYS A 22 -6.46 -6.65 -1.46
N ILE A 23 -6.12 -5.82 -2.43
CA ILE A 23 -5.49 -6.29 -3.64
C ILE A 23 -3.98 -6.28 -3.39
N PHE A 24 -3.36 -7.45 -3.40
CA PHE A 24 -1.91 -7.55 -3.39
C PHE A 24 -1.44 -7.72 -4.82
N PHE A 25 -0.54 -6.86 -5.27
CA PHE A 25 0.20 -7.07 -6.50
C PHE A 25 1.67 -7.27 -6.13
N LEU A 26 2.31 -8.21 -6.81
CA LEU A 26 3.74 -8.41 -6.76
C LEU A 26 4.22 -8.26 -8.21
N PHE A 27 4.76 -7.08 -8.55
CA PHE A 27 5.18 -6.77 -9.91
C PHE A 27 6.65 -7.14 -10.14
N ILE A 28 6.92 -8.40 -10.50
CA ILE A 28 8.26 -8.83 -10.92
C ILE A 28 8.53 -8.31 -12.34
N GLY A 29 9.04 -7.08 -12.48
CA GLY A 29 9.44 -6.50 -13.76
C GLY A 29 10.94 -6.60 -14.01
N ASN A 30 11.34 -7.16 -15.15
CA ASN A 30 12.71 -7.08 -15.67
C ASN A 30 12.91 -5.74 -16.40
N ALA A 31 13.76 -4.87 -15.87
CA ALA A 31 14.22 -3.70 -16.61
C ALA A 31 15.38 -4.09 -17.53
N ASN A 32 15.10 -4.35 -18.81
CA ASN A 32 16.09 -4.28 -19.87
C ASN A 32 15.75 -3.06 -20.72
N LEU A 33 16.39 -1.93 -20.42
CA LEU A 33 16.28 -0.71 -21.21
C LEU A 33 17.60 -0.51 -21.98
N ASN A 34 17.66 -1.03 -23.21
CA ASN A 34 18.63 -0.57 -24.19
C ASN A 34 18.16 0.79 -24.73
N ALA A 35 18.70 1.87 -24.16
CA ALA A 35 18.56 3.21 -24.74
C ALA A 35 19.49 3.33 -25.95
N LYS A 36 18.97 3.07 -27.15
CA LYS A 36 19.66 3.44 -28.39
C LYS A 36 19.57 4.96 -28.57
N VAL A 37 20.63 5.67 -28.18
CA VAL A 37 20.87 7.04 -28.66
C VAL A 37 21.27 6.93 -30.13
N LEU A 38 20.49 7.54 -31.02
CA LEU A 38 20.90 7.71 -32.41
C LEU A 38 22.05 8.72 -32.46
N LYS A 39 23.25 8.24 -32.76
CA LYS A 39 24.32 9.05 -33.33
C LYS A 39 24.72 8.40 -34.66
N GLU A 40 24.68 9.21 -35.71
CA GLU A 40 25.31 8.89 -37.00
C GLU A 40 26.83 8.71 -36.82
N GLU A 41 27.38 7.91 -37.74
CA GLU A 41 28.63 7.16 -37.70
C GLU A 41 29.92 8.01 -37.64
N VAL A 42 31.03 7.39 -37.19
CA VAL A 42 32.18 7.00 -38.04
C VAL A 42 33.27 6.33 -37.16
N GLY A 43 33.74 5.14 -37.58
CA GLY A 43 35.16 4.78 -37.50
C GLY A 43 35.64 3.75 -36.45
N ASN A 44 36.04 2.59 -36.96
CA ASN A 44 37.05 1.61 -36.50
C ASN A 44 36.93 0.92 -35.12
N THR A 45 36.87 -0.42 -35.17
CA THR A 45 36.97 -1.39 -34.08
C THR A 45 38.31 -1.32 -33.34
N PRO A 46 38.33 -1.66 -32.04
CA PRO A 46 38.84 -2.97 -31.65
C PRO A 46 37.82 -3.78 -30.82
N MET A 47 37.96 -5.11 -30.86
CA MET A 47 37.22 -6.04 -30.02
C MET A 47 37.51 -5.79 -28.54
N ASP A 48 36.66 -5.02 -27.86
CA ASP A 48 36.62 -5.00 -26.41
C ASP A 48 35.65 -6.07 -25.92
N GLN A 49 36.16 -6.93 -25.04
CA GLN A 49 35.37 -7.89 -24.28
C GLN A 49 34.28 -7.11 -23.55
N GLU A 50 33.05 -7.22 -24.03
CA GLU A 50 31.87 -6.70 -23.35
C GLU A 50 31.75 -7.45 -22.03
N GLN A 51 32.31 -6.86 -20.98
CA GLN A 51 32.17 -7.35 -19.61
C GLN A 51 30.69 -7.16 -19.26
N ILE A 52 29.90 -8.21 -19.53
CA ILE A 52 28.51 -8.31 -19.09
C ILE A 52 28.53 -8.27 -17.57
N ALA A 53 28.39 -7.07 -16.99
CA ALA A 53 28.09 -6.93 -15.58
C ALA A 53 26.86 -7.79 -15.29
N PRO A 54 26.84 -8.60 -14.21
CA PRO A 54 25.67 -9.38 -13.87
C PRO A 54 24.50 -8.40 -13.73
N SER A 55 23.53 -8.46 -14.65
CA SER A 55 22.28 -7.73 -14.47
C SER A 55 21.71 -8.26 -13.17
N ASP A 56 21.64 -7.42 -12.16
CA ASP A 56 21.09 -7.80 -10.88
C ASP A 56 19.59 -8.10 -11.10
N LYS A 57 19.25 -9.39 -11.24
CA LYS A 57 17.93 -9.87 -11.72
C LYS A 57 16.82 -9.71 -10.67
N ARG A 58 17.01 -8.83 -9.69
CA ARG A 58 16.07 -8.67 -8.58
C ARG A 58 14.83 -7.89 -9.06
N PRO A 59 13.61 -8.36 -8.75
CA PRO A 59 12.39 -7.68 -9.16
C PRO A 59 12.18 -6.39 -8.36
N ASN A 60 11.38 -5.47 -8.88
CA ASN A 60 10.79 -4.43 -8.05
C ASN A 60 9.56 -4.97 -7.29
N PHE A 61 9.23 -4.38 -6.15
CA PHE A 61 8.02 -4.74 -5.41
C PHE A 61 7.06 -3.55 -5.38
N ILE A 62 5.80 -3.77 -5.77
CA ILE A 62 4.77 -2.71 -5.78
C ILE A 62 3.50 -3.24 -5.17
N ILE A 63 3.16 -2.77 -3.96
CA ILE A 63 1.94 -3.13 -3.24
C ILE A 63 0.94 -1.98 -3.39
N ILE A 64 -0.21 -2.23 -4.03
CA ILE A 64 -1.31 -1.25 -4.14
C ILE A 64 -2.44 -1.67 -3.22
N PHE A 65 -2.54 -1.02 -2.06
CA PHE A 65 -3.49 -1.40 -1.01
C PHE A 65 -4.59 -0.35 -0.86
N CYS A 66 -5.74 -0.65 -1.47
CA CYS A 66 -6.92 0.21 -1.48
C CYS A 66 -7.63 0.22 -0.12
N ASP A 67 -8.14 1.38 0.27
CA ASP A 67 -8.89 1.58 1.51
C ASP A 67 -10.40 1.47 1.27
N ASN A 68 -11.11 0.68 2.09
CA ASN A 68 -12.56 0.46 1.97
C ASN A 68 -13.04 -0.01 0.57
N LEU A 69 -12.26 -0.84 -0.13
CA LEU A 69 -12.68 -1.45 -1.40
C LEU A 69 -13.49 -2.73 -1.15
N GLY A 70 -14.74 -2.72 -1.59
CA GLY A 70 -15.62 -3.89 -1.54
C GLY A 70 -15.23 -4.93 -2.58
N TYR A 71 -15.48 -6.20 -2.27
CA TYR A 71 -15.13 -7.31 -3.16
C TYR A 71 -15.75 -7.19 -4.56
N GLY A 72 -17.01 -6.74 -4.64
CA GLY A 72 -17.74 -6.58 -5.91
C GLY A 72 -17.57 -5.21 -6.59
N ASP A 73 -16.70 -4.34 -6.08
CA ASP A 73 -16.64 -2.93 -6.54
C ASP A 73 -15.90 -2.77 -7.86
N ILE A 74 -15.08 -3.75 -8.27
CA ILE A 74 -14.24 -3.65 -9.48
C ILE A 74 -14.62 -4.69 -10.54
N GLU A 75 -14.40 -4.36 -11.81
CA GLU A 75 -14.77 -5.22 -12.96
C GLU A 75 -14.21 -6.66 -12.85
N PRO A 76 -12.94 -6.89 -12.42
CA PRO A 76 -12.43 -8.25 -12.23
C PRO A 76 -13.25 -9.14 -11.31
N PHE A 77 -14.02 -8.57 -10.37
CA PHE A 77 -14.83 -9.31 -9.41
C PHE A 77 -16.34 -9.12 -9.63
N GLY A 78 -16.74 -8.63 -10.80
CA GLY A 78 -18.14 -8.61 -11.24
C GLY A 78 -18.87 -7.29 -11.09
N SER A 79 -18.17 -6.18 -10.85
CA SER A 79 -18.79 -4.85 -10.86
C SER A 79 -19.46 -4.58 -12.21
N LYS A 80 -20.71 -4.11 -12.15
CA LYS A 80 -21.49 -3.67 -13.33
C LYS A 80 -21.68 -2.16 -13.38
N VAL A 81 -21.25 -1.45 -12.33
CA VAL A 81 -21.49 -0.01 -12.14
C VAL A 81 -20.19 0.77 -12.25
N ILE A 82 -19.15 0.32 -11.56
CA ILE A 82 -17.85 1.01 -11.53
C ILE A 82 -16.96 0.40 -12.60
N ARG A 83 -16.51 1.23 -13.53
CA ARG A 83 -15.59 0.82 -14.61
C ARG A 83 -14.15 0.95 -14.14
N THR A 84 -13.39 -0.13 -14.25
CA THR A 84 -11.97 -0.22 -13.84
C THR A 84 -11.16 -0.92 -14.93
N PRO A 85 -11.13 -0.38 -16.18
CA PRO A 85 -10.64 -1.11 -17.35
C PRO A 85 -9.18 -1.52 -17.20
N ALA A 86 -8.42 -0.74 -16.45
CA ALA A 86 -7.01 -0.98 -16.22
C ALA A 86 -6.76 -2.11 -15.20
N LEU A 87 -7.62 -2.26 -14.18
CA LEU A 87 -7.63 -3.45 -13.33
C LEU A 87 -8.14 -4.68 -14.07
N ASN A 88 -9.12 -4.50 -14.96
CA ASN A 88 -9.61 -5.60 -15.79
C ASN A 88 -8.47 -6.15 -16.67
N ARG A 89 -7.73 -5.26 -17.33
CA ARG A 89 -6.52 -5.62 -18.07
C ARG A 89 -5.49 -6.31 -17.18
N MET A 90 -5.20 -5.75 -16.00
CA MET A 90 -4.23 -6.35 -15.08
C MET A 90 -4.64 -7.76 -14.61
N ALA A 91 -5.94 -7.99 -14.38
CA ALA A 91 -6.44 -9.30 -14.02
C ALA A 91 -6.37 -10.31 -15.18
N GLN A 92 -6.47 -9.85 -16.43
CA GLN A 92 -6.32 -10.67 -17.64
C GLN A 92 -4.85 -11.00 -17.93
N GLU A 93 -3.94 -10.06 -17.69
CA GLU A 93 -2.49 -10.23 -17.90
C GLU A 93 -1.78 -10.89 -16.71
N GLY A 94 -2.48 -11.04 -15.57
CA GLY A 94 -1.91 -11.50 -14.31
C GLY A 94 -2.70 -12.62 -13.63
N ARG A 95 -2.69 -12.60 -12.29
CA ARG A 95 -3.40 -13.56 -11.45
C ARG A 95 -4.38 -12.84 -10.55
N LYS A 96 -5.55 -13.45 -10.36
CA LYS A 96 -6.61 -13.00 -9.45
C LYS A 96 -6.81 -14.03 -8.35
N PHE A 97 -6.97 -13.58 -7.13
CA PHE A 97 -7.32 -14.41 -5.99
C PHE A 97 -8.78 -14.15 -5.61
N THR A 98 -9.61 -15.20 -5.62
CA THR A 98 -11.02 -15.11 -5.21
C THR A 98 -11.21 -15.31 -3.70
N HIS A 99 -10.18 -15.81 -3.02
CA HIS A 99 -10.14 -16.03 -1.58
C HIS A 99 -8.85 -15.42 -1.04
N PHE A 100 -8.85 -14.09 -0.90
CA PHE A 100 -7.76 -13.32 -0.30
C PHE A 100 -8.31 -12.57 0.91
N LEU A 101 -7.73 -12.82 2.09
CA LEU A 101 -8.26 -12.33 3.36
C LEU A 101 -7.21 -11.51 4.08
N VAL A 102 -7.60 -10.35 4.60
CA VAL A 102 -6.82 -9.61 5.59
C VAL A 102 -7.09 -10.13 6.99
N THR A 103 -6.16 -9.86 7.89
CA THR A 103 -6.21 -10.31 9.28
C THR A 103 -7.27 -9.58 10.12
N ALA A 104 -7.79 -8.44 9.64
CA ALA A 104 -8.85 -7.69 10.31
C ALA A 104 -9.79 -6.96 9.35
N GLY A 105 -11.00 -6.67 9.82
CA GLY A 105 -11.98 -5.86 9.09
C GLY A 105 -11.83 -4.35 9.29
N VAL A 106 -10.67 -3.84 9.67
CA VAL A 106 -10.45 -2.39 9.87
C VAL A 106 -9.02 -1.98 9.54
N CYS A 107 -8.78 -0.68 9.35
CA CYS A 107 -7.57 -0.14 8.74
C CYS A 107 -6.27 -0.47 9.49
N THR A 108 -6.13 0.02 10.73
CA THR A 108 -4.89 -0.09 11.53
C THR A 108 -4.41 -1.54 11.67
N PRO A 109 -5.24 -2.50 12.11
CA PRO A 109 -4.77 -3.86 12.36
C PRO A 109 -4.40 -4.58 11.05
N SER A 110 -5.14 -4.36 9.95
CA SER A 110 -4.81 -4.96 8.66
C SER A 110 -3.51 -4.42 8.06
N ARG A 111 -3.24 -3.13 8.24
CA ARG A 111 -1.98 -2.50 7.82
C ARG A 111 -0.81 -3.01 8.65
N ALA A 112 -0.99 -3.16 9.96
CA ALA A 112 0.04 -3.70 10.85
C ALA A 112 0.44 -5.11 10.40
N SER A 113 -0.54 -5.94 10.02
CA SER A 113 -0.27 -7.29 9.54
C SER A 113 0.43 -7.36 8.19
N ILE A 114 0.13 -6.45 7.26
CA ILE A 114 0.85 -6.41 5.98
C ILE A 114 2.27 -5.91 6.16
N MET A 115 2.49 -4.94 7.05
CA MET A 115 3.83 -4.43 7.30
C MET A 115 4.72 -5.44 8.01
N THR A 116 4.19 -6.19 8.98
CA THR A 116 5.00 -7.07 9.85
C THR A 116 4.91 -8.56 9.49
N GLY A 117 3.99 -8.95 8.60
CA GLY A 117 3.67 -10.37 8.35
C GLY A 117 3.01 -11.07 9.54
N CYS A 118 2.62 -10.35 10.59
CA CYS A 118 2.12 -10.90 11.84
C CYS A 118 0.65 -10.56 12.09
N TYR A 119 -0.08 -11.40 12.82
CA TYR A 119 -1.39 -11.02 13.32
C TYR A 119 -1.29 -9.75 14.19
N SER A 120 -2.24 -8.83 14.03
CA SER A 120 -2.24 -7.54 14.74
C SER A 120 -2.28 -7.70 16.26
N GLN A 121 -2.80 -8.82 16.76
CA GLN A 121 -2.75 -9.19 18.17
C GLN A 121 -1.32 -9.38 18.68
N ARG A 122 -0.46 -10.04 17.89
CA ARG A 122 0.96 -10.28 18.23
C ARG A 122 1.71 -8.97 18.42
N VAL A 123 1.46 -8.01 17.53
CA VAL A 123 2.19 -6.73 17.48
C VAL A 123 1.47 -5.61 18.22
N GLY A 124 0.46 -5.92 19.05
CA GLY A 124 -0.23 -4.93 19.88
C GLY A 124 -1.13 -3.93 19.13
N MET A 125 -1.42 -4.15 17.85
CA MET A 125 -2.16 -3.22 16.98
C MET A 125 -3.63 -3.58 16.76
N HIS A 126 -4.18 -4.49 17.57
CA HIS A 126 -5.56 -4.97 17.45
C HIS A 126 -6.57 -4.11 18.21
N VAL A 127 -6.19 -3.54 19.36
CA VAL A 127 -7.01 -2.64 20.17
C VAL A 127 -6.10 -1.84 21.10
N ASN A 128 -6.44 -0.60 21.41
CA ASN A 128 -5.84 0.11 22.54
C ASN A 128 -6.91 0.83 23.39
N PRO A 129 -6.61 1.17 24.66
CA PRO A 129 -7.61 1.75 25.57
C PRO A 129 -8.16 3.11 25.12
N ARG A 130 -7.35 3.91 24.42
CA ARG A 130 -7.73 5.27 23.99
C ARG A 130 -8.60 5.23 22.74
N ASP A 131 -8.25 4.39 21.77
CA ASP A 131 -8.82 4.40 20.42
C ASP A 131 -9.69 3.18 20.09
N GLY A 132 -9.70 2.14 20.90
CA GLY A 132 -10.27 0.87 20.48
C GLY A 132 -9.49 0.31 19.27
N LEU A 133 -10.21 -0.11 18.23
CA LEU A 133 -9.65 -0.90 17.12
C LEU A 133 -8.82 -0.10 16.09
N VAL A 134 -9.00 1.22 16.01
CA VAL A 134 -8.43 2.05 14.92
C VAL A 134 -7.80 3.29 15.51
N LEU A 135 -6.50 3.49 15.26
CA LEU A 135 -5.77 4.67 15.72
C LEU A 135 -6.41 5.95 15.19
N ARG A 136 -6.46 6.97 16.04
CA ARG A 136 -7.00 8.30 15.70
C ARG A 136 -5.90 9.36 15.83
N PRO A 137 -6.12 10.59 15.34
CA PRO A 137 -5.13 11.66 15.47
C PRO A 137 -4.70 11.84 16.93
N ILE A 138 -3.47 12.31 17.14
CA ILE A 138 -2.86 12.58 18.43
C ILE A 138 -2.82 11.35 19.37
N SER A 139 -2.79 10.14 18.81
CA SER A 139 -2.70 8.93 19.62
C SER A 139 -1.28 8.76 20.14
N PRO A 140 -1.08 8.46 21.43
CA PRO A 140 0.24 8.07 21.94
C PRO A 140 0.62 6.64 21.55
N TYR A 141 -0.27 5.91 20.86
CA TYR A 141 -0.07 4.54 20.43
C TYR A 141 0.32 4.47 18.94
N GLY A 142 1.17 3.52 18.61
CA GLY A 142 1.59 3.20 17.24
C GLY A 142 2.20 1.81 17.18
N LEU A 143 2.62 1.40 15.98
CA LEU A 143 3.40 0.17 15.81
C LEU A 143 4.69 0.31 16.63
N ASN A 144 4.99 -0.69 17.45
CA ASN A 144 6.21 -0.70 18.25
C ASN A 144 7.44 -0.52 17.32
N PRO A 145 8.32 0.48 17.57
CA PRO A 145 9.53 0.71 16.79
C PRO A 145 10.48 -0.49 16.70
N GLU A 146 10.35 -1.48 17.59
CA GLU A 146 11.14 -2.72 17.56
C GLU A 146 10.57 -3.81 16.64
N GLU A 147 9.35 -3.63 16.10
CA GLU A 147 8.79 -4.58 15.13
C GLU A 147 9.41 -4.37 13.76
N VAL A 148 9.88 -5.46 13.14
CA VAL A 148 10.50 -5.41 11.81
C VAL A 148 9.42 -5.40 10.73
N THR A 149 9.49 -4.40 9.85
CA THR A 149 8.59 -4.24 8.71
C THR A 149 9.18 -4.81 7.42
N ILE A 150 8.31 -5.08 6.44
CA ILE A 150 8.70 -5.46 5.09
C ILE A 150 9.63 -4.43 4.44
N ALA A 151 9.49 -3.14 4.76
CA ALA A 151 10.37 -2.10 4.28
C ALA A 151 11.80 -2.26 4.83
N GLU A 152 11.94 -2.51 6.13
CA GLU A 152 13.27 -2.75 6.74
C GLU A 152 13.94 -4.01 6.21
N VAL A 153 13.17 -5.09 6.02
CA VAL A 153 13.68 -6.32 5.40
C VAL A 153 14.21 -6.06 3.98
N LEU A 154 13.43 -5.35 3.15
CA LEU A 154 13.82 -5.05 1.78
C LEU A 154 15.00 -4.06 1.70
N LYS A 155 15.00 -3.06 2.58
CA LYS A 155 16.10 -2.11 2.70
C LYS A 155 17.40 -2.80 3.12
N GLY A 156 17.33 -3.79 4.03
CA GLY A 156 18.47 -4.60 4.45
C GLY A 156 19.13 -5.38 3.30
N VAL A 157 18.42 -5.64 2.21
CA VAL A 157 18.96 -6.25 0.99
C VAL A 157 19.14 -5.26 -0.16
N GLY A 158 19.15 -3.95 0.11
CA GLY A 158 19.54 -2.92 -0.85
C GLY A 158 18.42 -2.37 -1.74
N TYR A 159 17.15 -2.53 -1.35
CA TYR A 159 16.04 -1.84 -2.01
C TYR A 159 15.90 -0.41 -1.49
N ILE A 160 15.52 0.50 -2.38
CA ILE A 160 15.01 1.82 -2.03
C ILE A 160 13.52 1.69 -1.72
N THR A 161 13.08 2.15 -0.56
CA THR A 161 11.71 1.92 -0.06
C THR A 161 10.89 3.21 -0.05
N GLY A 162 9.68 3.15 -0.61
CA GLY A 162 8.74 4.27 -0.67
C GLY A 162 7.35 3.90 -0.18
N LEU A 163 6.74 4.77 0.62
CA LEU A 163 5.33 4.70 0.99
C LEU A 163 4.60 5.95 0.52
N ILE A 164 3.52 5.79 -0.25
CA ILE A 164 2.74 6.92 -0.73
C ILE A 164 1.27 6.66 -0.43
N GLY A 165 0.65 7.59 0.29
CA GLY A 165 -0.73 7.51 0.72
C GLY A 165 -0.87 7.38 2.24
N LYS A 166 -1.85 6.59 2.68
CA LYS A 166 -2.15 6.44 4.11
C LYS A 166 -1.15 5.53 4.83
N TRP A 167 -0.63 5.95 5.99
CA TRP A 167 0.17 5.11 6.89
C TRP A 167 -0.71 4.33 7.89
N HIS A 168 -1.31 5.04 8.85
CA HIS A 168 -2.26 4.56 9.88
C HIS A 168 -1.71 3.60 10.94
N LEU A 169 -0.40 3.63 11.19
CA LEU A 169 0.28 2.86 12.25
C LEU A 169 0.93 3.73 13.32
N GLY A 170 0.47 4.98 13.46
CA GLY A 170 0.94 5.94 14.45
C GLY A 170 1.30 7.26 13.79
N ASP A 171 0.98 8.37 14.46
CA ASP A 171 1.21 9.74 13.96
C ASP A 171 2.23 10.52 14.80
N GLN A 172 2.80 9.87 15.83
CA GLN A 172 3.91 10.44 16.61
C GLN A 172 5.25 10.23 15.89
N PRO A 173 6.25 11.09 16.12
CA PRO A 173 7.52 11.07 15.40
C PRO A 173 8.18 9.68 15.32
N GLU A 174 8.20 8.94 16.42
CA GLU A 174 8.79 7.59 16.54
C GLU A 174 8.07 6.53 15.70
N PHE A 175 6.78 6.73 15.37
CA PHE A 175 5.97 5.78 14.61
C PHE A 175 5.85 6.13 13.12
N LEU A 176 6.50 7.21 12.66
CA LEU A 176 6.42 7.63 11.25
C LEU A 176 7.07 6.61 10.31
N PRO A 177 6.62 6.50 9.04
CA PRO A 177 7.15 5.53 8.08
C PRO A 177 8.68 5.57 7.91
N ASN A 178 9.27 6.75 7.98
CA ASN A 178 10.73 6.90 7.83
C ASN A 178 11.52 6.25 8.96
N ASN A 179 10.92 6.07 10.14
CA ASN A 179 11.49 5.32 11.26
C ASN A 179 11.15 3.82 11.21
N GLN A 180 10.47 3.39 10.15
CA GLN A 180 9.96 2.03 9.92
C GLN A 180 10.39 1.54 8.53
N GLY A 181 11.65 1.82 8.18
CA GLY A 181 12.31 1.31 6.98
C GLY A 181 12.02 2.03 5.67
N PHE A 182 11.12 3.01 5.59
CA PHE A 182 10.83 3.73 4.35
C PHE A 182 11.78 4.91 4.10
N ASP A 183 12.54 4.89 3.00
CA ASP A 183 13.40 6.01 2.60
C ASP A 183 12.60 7.25 2.19
N TYR A 184 11.42 7.04 1.61
CA TYR A 184 10.52 8.10 1.18
C TYR A 184 9.10 7.88 1.67
N PHE A 185 8.48 8.93 2.21
CA PHE A 185 7.06 8.95 2.55
C PHE A 185 6.38 10.18 1.94
N TYR A 186 5.24 9.99 1.28
CA TYR A 186 4.33 11.09 0.96
C TYR A 186 2.89 10.69 1.23
N GLY A 187 2.20 11.36 2.15
CA GLY A 187 0.78 11.13 2.34
C GLY A 187 0.27 11.49 3.72
N ILE A 188 -0.68 10.72 4.23
CA ILE A 188 -1.42 11.06 5.47
C ILE A 188 -1.12 10.02 6.57
N PRO A 189 -0.91 10.45 7.82
CA PRO A 189 -0.54 9.54 8.91
C PRO A 189 -1.73 8.69 9.41
N TYR A 190 -2.97 9.12 9.16
CA TYR A 190 -4.20 8.46 9.58
C TYR A 190 -5.31 8.62 8.52
N SER A 191 -6.53 8.16 8.83
CA SER A 191 -7.66 8.12 7.89
C SER A 191 -8.06 9.51 7.36
N ASP A 192 -8.49 9.58 6.11
CA ASP A 192 -8.84 10.84 5.42
C ASP A 192 -10.15 11.46 5.93
N ASP A 193 -10.94 10.71 6.70
CA ASP A 193 -12.14 11.15 7.41
C ASP A 193 -11.87 11.60 8.85
N MET A 194 -10.65 11.48 9.36
CA MET A 194 -10.25 11.97 10.69
C MET A 194 -9.80 13.43 10.64
N THR A 195 -10.73 14.31 10.23
CA THR A 195 -10.48 15.75 10.07
C THR A 195 -10.73 16.52 11.36
N GLN A 196 -10.20 17.74 11.45
CA GLN A 196 -10.49 18.68 12.54
C GLN A 196 -12.00 18.90 12.71
N GLU A 197 -12.74 19.04 11.61
CA GLU A 197 -14.20 19.23 11.65
C GLU A 197 -14.90 18.03 12.31
N VAL A 198 -14.49 16.80 11.97
CA VAL A 198 -15.02 15.59 12.62
C VAL A 198 -14.63 15.56 14.10
N GLY A 199 -13.39 15.94 14.43
CA GLY A 199 -12.90 16.07 15.80
C GLY A 199 -13.77 17.02 16.64
N LEU A 200 -14.08 18.21 16.12
CA LEU A 200 -14.95 19.19 16.78
C LEU A 200 -16.36 18.62 17.02
N ARG A 201 -16.92 17.85 16.08
CA ARG A 201 -18.24 17.22 16.23
C ARG A 201 -18.29 16.14 17.32
N ILE A 202 -17.22 15.36 17.48
CA ILE A 202 -17.17 14.30 18.52
C ILE A 202 -16.76 14.83 19.89
N GLY A 203 -16.29 16.09 19.97
CA GLY A 203 -15.97 16.79 21.21
C GLY A 203 -14.85 16.12 22.00
N THR A 204 -15.06 15.91 23.31
CA THR A 204 -14.06 15.32 24.20
C THR A 204 -13.82 13.82 23.95
N LYS A 205 -14.71 13.15 23.21
CA LYS A 205 -14.54 11.74 22.85
C LYS A 205 -13.28 11.58 22.00
N PHE A 206 -12.41 10.66 22.37
CA PHE A 206 -11.12 10.43 21.69
C PHE A 206 -10.25 11.69 21.59
N ASN A 207 -10.42 12.67 22.49
CA ASN A 207 -9.79 13.98 22.41
C ASN A 207 -10.07 14.71 21.08
N GLY A 208 -11.24 14.50 20.49
CA GLY A 208 -11.65 15.06 19.20
C GLY A 208 -11.48 16.57 19.08
N SER A 209 -11.80 17.31 20.15
CA SER A 209 -11.64 18.77 20.21
C SER A 209 -10.21 19.25 19.92
N ASN A 210 -9.22 18.38 20.07
CA ASN A 210 -7.79 18.69 19.87
C ASN A 210 -7.26 18.15 18.53
N TRP A 211 -8.09 17.56 17.67
CA TRP A 211 -7.62 17.02 16.41
C TRP A 211 -7.16 18.15 15.47
N PRO A 212 -5.94 18.06 14.91
CA PRO A 212 -5.45 19.05 13.98
C PRO A 212 -6.15 18.92 12.62
N PRO A 213 -6.04 19.94 11.74
CA PRO A 213 -6.31 19.76 10.32
C PRO A 213 -5.55 18.54 9.79
N LEU A 214 -6.19 17.71 8.97
CA LEU A 214 -5.56 16.52 8.38
C LEU A 214 -4.27 16.94 7.65
N PRO A 215 -3.08 16.44 8.05
CA PRO A 215 -1.83 16.82 7.42
C PRO A 215 -1.54 15.92 6.21
N VAL A 216 -1.00 16.51 5.15
CA VAL A 216 -0.17 15.80 4.17
C VAL A 216 1.28 16.00 4.58
N MET A 217 1.99 14.89 4.68
CA MET A 217 3.38 14.81 5.05
C MET A 217 4.24 14.44 3.85
N GLU A 218 5.42 15.02 3.78
CA GLU A 218 6.52 14.52 2.97
C GLU A 218 7.68 14.21 3.92
N ASN A 219 8.02 12.93 4.01
CA ASN A 219 8.83 12.35 5.05
C ASN A 219 8.31 12.72 6.44
N THR A 220 9.14 13.35 7.27
CA THR A 220 8.78 13.73 8.64
C THR A 220 8.14 15.12 8.75
N LYS A 221 7.94 15.82 7.63
CA LYS A 221 7.46 17.21 7.63
C LYS A 221 6.05 17.31 7.09
N VAL A 222 5.21 18.13 7.74
CA VAL A 222 3.90 18.51 7.21
C VAL A 222 4.11 19.54 6.08
N VAL A 223 3.72 19.18 4.86
CA VAL A 223 3.82 20.05 3.67
C VAL A 223 2.51 20.77 3.36
N ARG A 224 1.38 20.22 3.82
CA ARG A 224 0.05 20.83 3.70
C ARG A 224 -0.80 20.44 4.89
N ALA A 225 -1.55 21.38 5.47
CA ALA A 225 -2.49 21.14 6.55
C ALA A 225 -3.91 21.50 6.07
N GLY A 226 -4.82 20.54 6.13
CA GLY A 226 -6.11 20.62 5.44
C GLY A 226 -6.02 20.00 4.05
N VAL A 227 -6.80 18.96 3.83
CA VAL A 227 -6.74 18.14 2.61
C VAL A 227 -8.05 18.23 1.85
N ASP A 228 -7.96 18.53 0.56
CA ASP A 228 -9.04 18.23 -0.36
C ASP A 228 -9.00 16.73 -0.69
N ARG A 229 -9.97 15.99 -0.14
CA ARG A 229 -10.09 14.54 -0.32
C ARG A 229 -10.26 14.14 -1.78
N ASN A 230 -10.78 15.03 -2.63
CA ASN A 230 -10.95 14.76 -4.06
C ASN A 230 -9.61 14.76 -4.81
N LEU A 231 -8.61 15.48 -4.29
CA LEU A 231 -7.30 15.61 -4.95
C LEU A 231 -6.28 14.59 -4.45
N LEU A 232 -6.51 13.95 -3.30
CA LEU A 232 -5.57 12.98 -2.71
C LEU A 232 -5.15 11.88 -3.67
N THR A 233 -6.10 11.31 -4.40
CA THR A 233 -5.81 10.24 -5.35
C THR A 233 -4.88 10.71 -6.46
N LYS A 234 -5.12 11.93 -6.98
CA LYS A 234 -4.28 12.54 -8.01
C LYS A 234 -2.87 12.76 -7.46
N ASP A 235 -2.77 13.43 -6.30
CA ASP A 235 -1.48 13.74 -5.66
C ASP A 235 -0.67 12.47 -5.38
N PHE A 236 -1.30 11.43 -4.82
CA PHE A 236 -0.64 10.16 -4.56
C PHE A 236 -0.23 9.44 -5.85
N THR A 237 -1.01 9.56 -6.92
CA THR A 237 -0.67 9.00 -8.23
C THR A 237 0.57 9.70 -8.79
N GLU A 238 0.57 11.03 -8.81
CA GLU A 238 1.69 11.83 -9.32
C GLU A 238 2.98 11.54 -8.54
N LYS A 239 2.90 11.50 -7.21
CA LYS A 239 4.05 11.14 -6.36
C LYS A 239 4.54 9.71 -6.58
N ALA A 240 3.65 8.75 -6.84
CA ALA A 240 4.05 7.39 -7.18
C ALA A 240 4.81 7.33 -8.50
N LEU A 241 4.37 8.09 -9.51
CA LEU A 241 5.06 8.18 -10.80
C LEU A 241 6.41 8.87 -10.68
N GLU A 242 6.51 9.93 -9.87
CA GLU A 242 7.78 10.59 -9.54
C GLU A 242 8.76 9.60 -8.90
N PHE A 243 8.34 8.88 -7.86
CA PHE A 243 9.17 7.90 -7.15
C PHE A 243 9.67 6.79 -8.08
N ILE A 244 8.78 6.19 -8.89
CA ILE A 244 9.14 5.15 -9.86
C ILE A 244 10.12 5.71 -10.90
N THR A 245 9.89 6.94 -11.38
CA THR A 245 10.74 7.57 -12.40
C THR A 245 12.15 7.86 -11.90
N GLN A 246 12.27 8.32 -10.65
CA GLN A 246 13.56 8.61 -10.02
C GLN A 246 14.38 7.35 -9.73
N ASN A 247 13.72 6.19 -9.57
CA ASN A 247 14.36 4.95 -9.17
C ASN A 247 14.41 3.89 -10.29
N GLN A 248 14.28 4.27 -11.56
CA GLN A 248 14.27 3.33 -12.69
C GLN A 248 15.53 2.48 -12.83
N THR A 249 16.67 2.97 -12.31
CA THR A 249 17.97 2.27 -12.34
C THR A 249 18.27 1.49 -11.04
N ASN A 250 17.38 1.55 -10.04
CA ASN A 250 17.55 0.95 -8.73
C ASN A 250 16.51 -0.16 -8.49
N HIS A 251 16.77 -1.07 -7.57
CA HIS A 251 15.72 -1.94 -7.04
C HIS A 251 14.88 -1.17 -6.03
N PHE A 252 13.57 -1.14 -6.21
CA PHE A 252 12.68 -0.39 -5.33
C PHE A 252 11.47 -1.20 -4.84
N SER A 253 11.03 -0.84 -3.64
CA SER A 253 9.77 -1.29 -3.05
C SER A 253 8.85 -0.09 -2.86
N PHE A 254 7.63 -0.19 -3.36
CA PHE A 254 6.65 0.88 -3.28
C PHE A 254 5.33 0.37 -2.70
N THR A 255 4.86 1.00 -1.62
CA THR A 255 3.53 0.75 -1.06
C THR A 255 2.62 1.95 -1.29
N CYS A 256 1.55 1.76 -2.06
CA CYS A 256 0.56 2.77 -2.35
C CYS A 256 -0.73 2.52 -1.56
N HIS A 257 -1.14 3.47 -0.73
CA HIS A 257 -2.33 3.37 0.09
C HIS A 257 -3.37 4.42 -0.31
N MET A 258 -4.27 4.03 -1.19
CA MET A 258 -5.20 4.95 -1.86
C MET A 258 -6.61 4.96 -1.24
N PRO A 259 -7.26 6.13 -1.10
CA PRO A 259 -8.69 6.20 -0.81
C PRO A 259 -9.52 5.69 -2.02
N CYS A 260 -10.57 4.91 -1.74
CA CYS A 260 -11.33 4.10 -2.71
C CYS A 260 -11.91 4.87 -3.91
N ARG A 261 -12.15 6.17 -3.78
CA ARG A 261 -13.09 6.87 -4.67
C ARG A 261 -12.58 7.07 -6.10
N GLU A 262 -11.26 7.12 -6.34
CA GLU A 262 -10.73 7.34 -7.71
C GLU A 262 -9.46 6.54 -8.06
N ALA A 263 -8.99 5.66 -7.17
CA ALA A 263 -7.64 5.07 -7.16
C ALA A 263 -7.19 4.30 -8.42
N LEU A 264 -8.08 4.05 -9.37
CA LEU A 264 -7.92 2.95 -10.31
C LEU A 264 -7.89 3.34 -11.78
N LEU A 265 -8.11 4.62 -12.10
CA LEU A 265 -8.11 5.10 -13.49
C LEU A 265 -6.75 5.65 -13.93
N SER A 266 -5.98 6.29 -13.05
CA SER A 266 -4.78 7.06 -13.43
C SER A 266 -3.48 6.24 -13.40
N LEU A 267 -3.21 5.49 -12.33
CA LEU A 267 -1.95 4.73 -12.16
C LEU A 267 -1.69 3.69 -13.26
N LEU A 268 -2.76 3.18 -13.87
CA LEU A 268 -2.69 2.12 -14.87
C LEU A 268 -2.97 2.60 -16.30
N GLN A 269 -3.38 3.87 -16.48
CA GLN A 269 -3.43 4.52 -17.79
C GLN A 269 -2.10 5.16 -18.19
N VAL A 270 -1.12 5.21 -17.29
CA VAL A 270 0.27 5.45 -17.70
C VAL A 270 0.63 4.40 -18.73
N ARG A 271 0.99 4.88 -19.93
CA ARG A 271 1.51 4.08 -21.04
C ARG A 271 2.71 3.26 -20.55
N LEU A 272 2.45 2.08 -19.99
CA LEU A 272 3.38 0.97 -19.84
C LEU A 272 3.86 0.44 -21.20
N SER A 273 3.53 1.11 -22.32
CA SER A 273 4.09 0.80 -23.64
C SER A 273 5.61 1.01 -23.71
N ARG A 274 6.24 1.68 -22.73
CA ARG A 274 7.70 1.80 -22.62
C ARG A 274 8.34 0.91 -21.55
N VAL A 275 7.55 0.24 -20.72
CA VAL A 275 8.03 -0.73 -19.71
C VAL A 275 7.40 -2.08 -20.05
N LYS A 276 8.16 -2.97 -20.68
CA LYS A 276 7.71 -4.35 -20.93
C LYS A 276 7.62 -5.09 -19.59
N VAL A 277 6.46 -5.04 -18.96
CA VAL A 277 6.16 -5.81 -17.74
C VAL A 277 5.89 -7.25 -18.15
N LYS A 278 6.69 -8.19 -17.64
CA LYS A 278 6.50 -9.63 -17.83
C LYS A 278 6.09 -10.22 -16.49
N VAL A 279 4.85 -10.65 -16.35
CA VAL A 279 4.36 -11.29 -15.11
C VAL A 279 4.96 -12.69 -15.03
N ASP A 280 5.85 -12.93 -14.07
CA ASP A 280 6.41 -14.25 -13.79
C ASP A 280 5.59 -15.00 -12.73
N HIS A 281 5.39 -16.30 -12.92
CA HIS A 281 4.53 -17.13 -12.08
C HIS A 281 5.31 -17.58 -10.83
N GLY A 282 5.27 -16.74 -9.80
CA GLY A 282 6.14 -16.75 -8.61
C GLY A 282 6.14 -17.95 -7.67
N GLU A 283 5.78 -19.18 -8.06
CA GLU A 283 5.86 -20.31 -7.12
C GLU A 283 7.32 -20.71 -6.79
N THR A 284 8.21 -20.63 -7.79
CA THR A 284 9.62 -21.00 -7.65
C THR A 284 10.46 -19.90 -6.98
N VAL A 285 10.09 -18.63 -7.19
CA VAL A 285 10.82 -17.47 -6.66
C VAL A 285 10.63 -17.34 -5.14
N TRP A 286 9.40 -17.52 -4.65
CA TRP A 286 9.11 -17.44 -3.22
C TRP A 286 9.78 -18.56 -2.39
N ARG A 287 9.81 -19.80 -2.91
CA ARG A 287 10.50 -20.92 -2.24
C ARG A 287 12.01 -20.72 -2.16
N ASN A 288 12.62 -20.22 -3.23
CA ASN A 288 14.05 -19.94 -3.25
C ASN A 288 14.43 -18.76 -2.35
N TRP A 289 13.55 -17.77 -2.22
CA TRP A 289 13.79 -16.58 -1.39
C TRP A 289 13.63 -16.85 0.11
N ILE A 290 12.58 -17.57 0.54
CA ILE A 290 12.46 -18.01 1.95
C ILE A 290 13.64 -18.91 2.35
N GLY A 291 14.13 -19.76 1.43
CA GLY A 291 15.31 -20.58 1.66
C GLY A 291 16.62 -19.81 1.81
N GLN A 292 16.69 -18.56 1.34
CA GLN A 292 17.87 -17.69 1.49
C GLN A 292 17.83 -16.82 2.76
N LEU A 293 16.63 -16.58 3.32
CA LEU A 293 16.46 -15.89 4.61
C LEU A 293 16.73 -16.81 5.82
N GLY A 294 16.89 -18.11 5.60
CA GLY A 294 17.24 -19.09 6.61
C GLY A 294 18.70 -19.57 6.50
N LYS A 295 19.66 -18.68 6.81
CA LYS A 295 21.03 -19.02 7.22
C LYS A 295 21.56 -17.99 8.20
#